data_AF-A0A842T974-F1
#
_entry.id   AF-A0A842T974-F1
#
_cell.length_a   1.000
_cell.length_b   1.000
_cell.length_c   1.000
_cell.angle_alpha   90.00
_cell.angle_beta   90.00
_cell.angle_gamma   90.00
#
_symmetry.space_group_name_H-M   'P 1'
#
loop_
_entity.id
_entity.type
_entity.pdbx_description
1 polymer ?
#
loop_
_entity_poly.entity_id
_entity_poly.type
_entity_poly.pdbx_seq_one_letter_code
_entity_poly.pdbx_strand_id
1 'polypeptide(L)'
;MAMSESYNNNVINVETIQFPQHLLLPSVQNILKLRIINNSDKQENVRLNISGERVDITIKNSDSDTISIPQNDNKVLDLEILPKADGFGIISIEVEWFKVVQFTVKVQKVRENVPTEKTNEIWQKYTPPPSLEPEGFDPNEFLLDLSKGEIKKLNKGICKLEDELEDTPPEEAIKIADLKNELSECLQSLIKAYIHNQEFDNALSIIREHSNEQNKEYLLRNAIRAYFFIDFESMISAIDLIDDVNDKSALMKTVSLDLIKKNPSNALQVLEKLREERDFYVRGIFQIILNFLNNSQNEQAESLLMKLFYLAKNGENINYDLMKDVVYSIAEKFTPQKAEKVILSIEDQQLKEKLAKDLFDDIYRMVDEVREKIEHRSIASYRYRVNISTQQGENFTKFAAMGGNVSDNILAGQFDFDILVVSLISQNFSLFPTLDRLYSDIAQQDEKQIGYVIFPSKESLNQEELPILSEVLKRLIASKTQAIQMKIYNIDFIPYLGKPTLIIGAEESRGLPLKEKLERSLSSVNINLNTDLFEGGKIIGYLMKIFNQQITRPINLVFSYEFINQYEEFLNCINLLV
;
A
#
# COMPACT_ATOMS: atom_id res chain seq x y z
N MET A 1 -15.98 34.86 -9.69
CA MET A 1 -16.36 34.14 -10.92
C MET A 1 -15.05 33.66 -11.53
N ALA A 2 -14.68 32.43 -11.18
CA ALA A 2 -13.36 31.88 -11.42
C ALA A 2 -13.30 31.30 -12.83
N MET A 3 -12.42 31.85 -13.65
CA MET A 3 -11.84 31.13 -14.79
C MET A 3 -11.00 30.00 -14.21
N SER A 4 -11.46 28.75 -14.35
CA SER A 4 -10.65 27.59 -14.05
C SER A 4 -9.67 27.39 -15.20
N GLU A 5 -8.42 27.75 -14.96
CA GLU A 5 -7.26 27.39 -15.77
C GLU A 5 -7.18 25.85 -15.91
N SER A 6 -7.68 25.32 -17.02
CA SER A 6 -7.33 23.98 -17.47
C SER A 6 -5.96 24.04 -18.15
N TYR A 7 -4.89 24.18 -17.36
CA TYR A 7 -3.56 23.76 -17.82
C TYR A 7 -3.59 22.22 -17.93
N ASN A 8 -4.12 21.70 -19.03
CA ASN A 8 -3.83 20.34 -19.47
C ASN A 8 -2.35 20.29 -19.83
N ASN A 9 -1.50 19.98 -18.85
CA ASN A 9 -0.19 19.41 -19.15
C ASN A 9 -0.45 18.11 -19.92
N ASN A 10 -0.30 18.15 -21.24
CA ASN A 10 -0.42 17.02 -22.16
C ASN A 10 0.76 16.05 -21.95
N VAL A 11 0.92 15.52 -20.74
CA VAL A 11 2.00 14.58 -20.39
C VAL A 11 1.93 13.36 -21.29
N ILE A 12 0.72 12.86 -21.54
CA ILE A 12 0.46 11.80 -22.51
C ILE A 12 -0.54 12.31 -23.55
N ASN A 13 -0.23 12.11 -24.83
CA ASN A 13 -1.13 12.35 -25.96
C ASN A 13 -1.37 11.05 -26.73
N VAL A 14 -2.55 10.89 -27.31
CA VAL A 14 -2.93 9.70 -28.10
C VAL A 14 -3.46 10.16 -29.45
N GLU A 15 -2.96 9.58 -30.53
CA GLU A 15 -3.32 9.93 -31.90
C GLU A 15 -3.70 8.68 -32.69
N THR A 16 -4.74 8.77 -33.51
CA THR A 16 -5.04 7.74 -34.51
C THR A 16 -4.26 8.04 -35.78
N ILE A 17 -3.32 7.17 -36.14
CA ILE A 17 -2.47 7.37 -37.33
C ILE A 17 -2.94 6.55 -38.53
N GLN A 18 -3.75 5.52 -38.32
CA GLN A 18 -4.35 4.72 -39.38
C GLN A 18 -5.69 4.17 -38.90
N PHE A 19 -6.74 4.35 -39.70
CA PHE A 19 -8.07 3.79 -39.47
C PHE A 19 -8.56 3.07 -40.73
N PRO A 20 -9.16 1.86 -40.64
CA PRO A 20 -9.66 1.17 -41.80
C PRO A 20 -10.87 1.90 -42.39
N GLN A 21 -10.72 2.46 -43.60
CA GLN A 21 -11.78 3.20 -44.30
C GLN A 21 -12.61 2.31 -45.25
N HIS A 22 -12.36 1.01 -45.24
CA HIS A 22 -13.00 -0.01 -46.06
C HIS A 22 -13.99 -0.86 -45.25
N LEU A 23 -14.82 -1.63 -45.95
CA LEU A 23 -15.67 -2.66 -45.35
C LEU A 23 -14.81 -3.71 -44.63
N LEU A 24 -15.00 -3.89 -43.33
CA LEU A 24 -14.23 -4.88 -42.59
C LEU A 24 -14.66 -6.28 -42.95
N LEU A 25 -13.70 -7.10 -43.36
CA LEU A 25 -13.88 -8.51 -43.69
C LEU A 25 -12.97 -9.40 -42.83
N PRO A 26 -13.40 -10.61 -42.43
CA PRO A 26 -12.53 -11.57 -41.76
C PRO A 26 -11.30 -11.98 -42.59
N SER A 27 -11.42 -11.94 -43.93
CA SER A 27 -10.34 -12.30 -44.87
C SER A 27 -9.34 -11.18 -45.14
N VAL A 28 -9.57 -9.98 -44.60
CA VAL A 28 -8.70 -8.81 -44.79
C VAL A 28 -8.03 -8.48 -43.47
N GLN A 29 -6.75 -8.11 -43.52
CA GLN A 29 -6.04 -7.63 -42.34
C GLN A 29 -6.53 -6.22 -42.00
N ASN A 30 -7.43 -6.11 -41.01
CA ASN A 30 -7.96 -4.83 -40.56
C ASN A 30 -7.12 -4.34 -39.38
N ILE A 31 -6.46 -3.18 -39.55
CA ILE A 31 -5.58 -2.61 -38.52
C ILE A 31 -6.01 -1.18 -38.22
N LEU A 32 -6.21 -0.90 -36.94
CA LEU A 32 -6.25 0.44 -36.37
C LEU A 32 -4.91 0.72 -35.69
N LYS A 33 -4.23 1.81 -36.07
CA LYS A 33 -2.96 2.19 -35.45
C LYS A 33 -3.13 3.40 -34.56
N LEU A 34 -2.68 3.26 -33.32
CA LEU A 34 -2.62 4.35 -32.34
C LEU A 34 -1.17 4.72 -32.08
N ARG A 35 -0.86 6.01 -32.02
CA ARG A 35 0.41 6.52 -31.51
C ARG A 35 0.15 7.13 -30.14
N ILE A 36 0.84 6.65 -29.11
CA ILE A 36 0.83 7.24 -27.78
C ILE A 36 2.15 7.96 -27.56
N ILE A 37 2.09 9.25 -27.26
CA ILE A 37 3.23 10.16 -27.14
C ILE A 37 3.39 10.53 -25.67
N ASN A 38 4.59 10.37 -25.12
CA ASN A 38 4.97 10.81 -23.79
C ASN A 38 5.81 12.08 -23.87
N ASN A 39 5.26 13.19 -23.38
CA ASN A 39 5.93 14.49 -23.27
C ASN A 39 6.52 14.74 -21.88
N SER A 40 6.53 13.72 -21.02
CA SER A 40 7.13 13.75 -19.68
C SER A 40 8.65 13.65 -19.76
N ASP A 41 9.31 14.19 -18.74
CA ASP A 41 10.75 14.04 -18.49
C ASP A 41 11.11 12.69 -17.85
N LYS A 42 10.14 11.81 -17.65
CA LYS A 42 10.31 10.45 -17.15
C LYS A 42 9.52 9.44 -17.97
N GLN A 43 9.85 8.16 -17.79
CA GLN A 43 9.05 7.07 -18.35
C GLN A 43 7.65 7.07 -17.72
N GLU A 44 6.64 6.96 -18.56
CA GLU A 44 5.25 6.90 -18.14
C GLU A 44 4.63 5.56 -18.54
N ASN A 45 3.58 5.16 -17.83
CA ASN A 45 2.88 3.91 -18.07
C ASN A 45 1.40 4.17 -18.35
N VAL A 46 0.86 3.52 -19.38
CA VAL A 46 -0.54 3.63 -19.75
C VAL A 46 -1.19 2.25 -19.86
N ARG A 47 -2.51 2.19 -19.71
CA ARG A 47 -3.32 1.00 -20.00
C ARG A 47 -4.36 1.35 -21.05
N LEU A 48 -4.59 0.43 -21.97
CA LEU A 48 -5.68 0.51 -22.93
C LEU A 48 -6.80 -0.45 -22.53
N ASN A 49 -7.96 0.08 -22.21
CA ASN A 49 -9.18 -0.70 -22.04
C ASN A 49 -9.92 -0.68 -23.38
N ILE A 50 -9.87 -1.80 -24.11
CA ILE A 50 -10.42 -1.92 -25.45
C ILE A 50 -11.63 -2.85 -25.43
N SER A 51 -12.72 -2.44 -26.06
CA SER A 51 -13.89 -3.28 -26.24
C SER A 51 -14.46 -3.14 -27.65
N GLY A 52 -15.06 -4.23 -28.12
CA GLY A 52 -15.60 -4.36 -29.47
C GLY A 52 -17.04 -4.88 -29.45
N GLU A 53 -17.93 -4.24 -30.19
CA GLU A 53 -19.24 -4.79 -30.55
C GLU A 53 -19.16 -5.33 -31.98
N ARG A 54 -19.54 -6.61 -32.17
CA ARG A 54 -19.41 -7.36 -33.43
C ARG A 54 -17.98 -7.48 -34.00
N VAL A 55 -16.96 -7.13 -33.22
CA VAL A 55 -15.53 -7.31 -33.54
C VAL A 55 -14.78 -7.85 -32.34
N ASP A 56 -13.74 -8.65 -32.58
CA ASP A 56 -12.63 -8.86 -31.65
C ASP A 56 -11.52 -7.87 -31.96
N ILE A 57 -10.81 -7.43 -30.91
CA ILE A 57 -9.68 -6.52 -31.05
C ILE A 57 -8.52 -7.06 -30.25
N THR A 58 -7.36 -7.20 -30.90
CA THR A 58 -6.12 -7.67 -30.28
C THR A 58 -4.99 -6.68 -30.53
N ILE A 59 -4.15 -6.44 -29.52
CA ILE A 59 -2.94 -5.62 -29.68
C ILE A 59 -1.82 -6.54 -30.16
N LYS A 60 -1.27 -6.34 -31.36
CA LYS A 60 -0.26 -7.26 -31.92
C LYS A 60 1.14 -7.09 -31.34
N ASN A 61 1.48 -5.89 -30.92
CA ASN A 61 2.84 -5.50 -30.57
C ASN A 61 2.98 -5.13 -29.08
N SER A 62 2.09 -5.65 -28.24
CA SER A 62 2.13 -5.51 -26.79
C SER A 62 1.39 -6.68 -26.13
N ASP A 63 2.11 -7.49 -25.36
CA ASP A 63 1.53 -8.58 -24.56
C ASP A 63 1.22 -8.15 -23.12
N SER A 64 1.57 -6.90 -22.75
CA SER A 64 1.39 -6.37 -21.40
C SER A 64 0.14 -5.52 -21.29
N ASP A 65 -0.63 -5.75 -20.22
CA ASP A 65 -1.78 -4.92 -19.79
C ASP A 65 -1.39 -3.46 -19.50
N THR A 66 -0.09 -3.19 -19.39
CA THR A 66 0.49 -1.87 -19.17
C THR A 66 1.57 -1.61 -20.21
N ILE A 67 1.47 -0.47 -20.88
CA ILE A 67 2.35 -0.04 -21.94
C ILE A 67 3.26 1.05 -21.38
N SER A 68 4.55 0.73 -21.24
CA SER A 68 5.57 1.71 -20.88
C SER A 68 6.00 2.52 -22.09
N ILE A 69 6.06 3.84 -21.92
CA ILE A 69 6.47 4.80 -22.95
C ILE A 69 7.68 5.57 -22.43
N PRO A 70 8.84 5.49 -23.11
CA PRO A 70 10.04 6.22 -22.69
C PRO A 70 9.80 7.73 -22.60
N GLN A 71 10.65 8.42 -21.83
CA GLN A 71 10.63 9.88 -21.70
C GLN A 71 10.78 10.56 -23.07
N ASN A 72 9.97 11.60 -23.34
CA ASN A 72 10.01 12.37 -24.60
C ASN A 72 9.98 11.50 -25.88
N ASP A 73 9.28 10.36 -25.85
CA ASP A 73 9.20 9.41 -26.95
C ASP A 73 7.74 8.99 -27.21
N ASN A 74 7.52 8.16 -28.22
CA ASN A 74 6.22 7.63 -28.58
C ASN A 74 6.26 6.13 -28.83
N LYS A 75 5.11 5.49 -28.65
CA LYS A 75 4.90 4.09 -29.00
C LYS A 75 3.71 3.96 -29.93
N VAL A 76 3.90 3.23 -31.02
CA VAL A 76 2.83 2.90 -31.97
C VAL A 76 2.28 1.52 -31.62
N LEU A 77 0.96 1.41 -31.53
CA LEU A 77 0.24 0.19 -31.22
C LEU A 77 -0.64 -0.20 -32.39
N ASP A 78 -0.51 -1.46 -32.80
CA ASP A 78 -1.26 -2.04 -33.90
C ASP A 78 -2.40 -2.87 -33.31
N LEU A 79 -3.63 -2.36 -33.45
CA LEU A 79 -4.86 -3.03 -33.06
C LEU A 79 -5.40 -3.80 -34.26
N GLU A 80 -5.27 -5.12 -34.23
CA GLU A 80 -5.91 -6.00 -35.21
C GLU A 80 -7.39 -6.14 -34.86
N ILE A 81 -8.24 -5.90 -35.86
CA ILE A 81 -9.69 -5.96 -35.72
C ILE A 81 -10.19 -7.17 -36.50
N LEU A 82 -10.83 -8.11 -35.81
CA LEU A 82 -11.42 -9.29 -36.40
C LEU A 82 -12.96 -9.19 -36.39
N PRO A 83 -13.59 -8.98 -37.55
CA PRO A 83 -15.03 -9.08 -37.74
C PRO A 83 -15.67 -10.37 -37.21
N LYS A 84 -16.80 -10.26 -36.51
CA LYS A 84 -17.60 -11.41 -36.03
C LYS A 84 -18.95 -11.58 -36.69
N ALA A 85 -19.62 -10.48 -37.02
CA ALA A 85 -21.00 -10.50 -37.50
C ALA A 85 -21.24 -9.36 -38.49
N ASP A 86 -22.14 -9.58 -39.44
CA ASP A 86 -22.55 -8.59 -40.44
C ASP A 86 -23.16 -7.34 -39.76
N GLY A 87 -23.10 -6.20 -40.45
CA GLY A 87 -23.69 -4.93 -40.02
C GLY A 87 -22.70 -4.00 -39.33
N PHE A 88 -23.21 -3.19 -38.42
CA PHE A 88 -22.46 -2.15 -37.73
C PHE A 88 -21.73 -2.68 -36.49
N GLY A 89 -20.45 -2.34 -36.39
CA GLY A 89 -19.63 -2.62 -35.22
C GLY A 89 -19.12 -1.37 -34.53
N ILE A 90 -18.82 -1.50 -33.25
CA ILE A 90 -18.29 -0.42 -32.41
C ILE A 90 -16.93 -0.83 -31.87
N ILE A 91 -15.96 0.07 -31.98
CA ILE A 91 -14.65 -0.07 -31.34
C ILE A 91 -14.55 1.03 -30.30
N SER A 92 -14.47 0.66 -29.02
CA SER A 92 -14.29 1.60 -27.91
C SER A 92 -12.91 1.41 -27.29
N ILE A 93 -12.17 2.50 -27.13
CA ILE A 93 -10.81 2.51 -26.58
C ILE A 93 -10.73 3.58 -25.50
N GLU A 94 -10.50 3.16 -24.27
CA GLU A 94 -10.19 4.05 -23.16
C GLU A 94 -8.70 3.95 -22.82
N VAL A 95 -8.07 5.10 -22.58
CA VAL A 95 -6.65 5.20 -22.24
C VAL A 95 -6.53 5.72 -20.82
N GLU A 96 -5.98 4.88 -19.94
CA GLU A 96 -5.66 5.23 -18.55
C GLU A 96 -4.17 5.50 -18.39
N TRP A 97 -3.82 6.57 -17.68
CA TRP A 97 -2.45 6.88 -17.28
C TRP A 97 -2.24 6.56 -15.81
N PHE A 98 -1.15 5.83 -15.51
CA PHE A 98 -0.70 5.54 -14.14
C PHE A 98 0.26 6.61 -13.66
N LYS A 99 -0.27 7.59 -12.92
CA LYS A 99 0.52 8.68 -12.37
C LYS A 99 1.12 8.26 -11.03
N VAL A 100 2.45 8.18 -10.95
CA VAL A 100 3.16 8.04 -9.67
C VAL A 100 3.13 9.38 -8.94
N VAL A 101 2.52 9.39 -7.75
CA VAL A 101 2.43 10.56 -6.87
C VAL A 101 3.22 10.31 -5.60
N GLN A 102 4.20 11.18 -5.36
CA GLN A 102 4.93 11.25 -4.10
C GLN A 102 4.16 12.10 -3.10
N PHE A 103 4.01 11.60 -1.87
CA PHE A 103 3.37 12.31 -0.78
C PHE A 103 4.10 12.04 0.53
N THR A 104 4.06 13.02 1.43
CA THR A 104 4.69 12.93 2.74
C THR A 104 3.66 12.53 3.78
N VAL A 105 3.99 11.54 4.60
CA VAL A 105 3.20 11.16 5.77
C VAL A 105 4.01 11.29 7.04
N LYS A 106 3.38 11.81 8.09
CA LYS A 106 3.97 11.81 9.43
C LYS A 106 3.79 10.44 10.06
N VAL A 107 4.90 9.77 10.35
CA VAL A 107 4.90 8.48 11.04
C VAL A 107 5.62 8.57 12.36
N GLN A 108 5.14 7.78 13.31
CA GLN A 108 5.82 7.56 14.58
C GLN A 108 7.00 6.60 14.36
N LYS A 109 8.19 6.99 14.80
CA LYS A 109 9.36 6.12 14.90
C LYS A 109 9.92 6.12 16.31
N VAL A 110 10.48 4.99 16.70
CA VAL A 110 11.28 4.86 17.93
C VAL A 110 12.59 5.62 17.76
N ARG A 111 13.02 6.32 18.81
CA ARG A 111 14.30 7.02 18.85
C ARG A 111 15.46 6.04 18.94
N GLU A 112 16.64 6.47 18.50
CA GLU A 112 17.87 5.70 18.71
C GLU A 112 18.36 5.84 20.16
N ASN A 113 18.21 7.03 20.74
CA ASN A 113 18.61 7.35 22.12
C ASN A 113 17.53 8.20 22.83
N VAL A 114 17.50 8.13 24.16
CA VAL A 114 16.61 8.98 24.99
C VAL A 114 17.16 10.42 25.02
N PRO A 115 16.31 11.46 24.86
CA PRO A 115 16.77 12.85 24.70
C PRO A 115 17.12 13.57 26.02
N THR A 116 16.64 13.09 27.15
CA THR A 116 16.88 13.66 28.49
C THR A 116 17.32 12.53 29.38
N GLU A 117 18.24 12.77 30.31
CA GLU A 117 18.58 11.77 31.32
C GLU A 117 17.72 12.01 32.57
N LYS A 118 16.86 11.05 32.92
CA LYS A 118 16.01 11.09 34.13
C LYS A 118 16.29 9.92 35.05
N THR A 119 17.10 8.94 34.64
CA THR A 119 17.27 7.75 35.48
C THR A 119 17.91 8.09 36.82
N ASN A 120 18.75 9.11 36.93
CA ASN A 120 19.30 9.54 38.21
C ASN A 120 18.21 9.97 39.21
N GLU A 121 17.19 10.69 38.76
CA GLU A 121 16.04 11.08 39.59
C GLU A 121 15.23 9.84 40.02
N ILE A 122 15.06 8.90 39.09
CA ILE A 122 14.41 7.60 39.35
C ILE A 122 15.21 6.81 40.39
N TRP A 123 16.52 6.69 40.25
CA TRP A 123 17.38 5.97 41.20
C TRP A 123 17.33 6.61 42.60
N GLN A 124 17.34 7.94 42.68
CA GLN A 124 17.21 8.67 43.94
C GLN A 124 15.85 8.41 44.62
N LYS A 125 14.76 8.39 43.86
CA LYS A 125 13.41 8.06 44.37
C LYS A 125 13.37 6.70 45.07
N TYR A 126 14.10 5.72 44.55
CA TYR A 126 14.15 4.35 45.09
C TYR A 126 15.38 4.07 45.97
N THR A 127 16.11 5.10 46.39
CA THR A 127 17.15 4.94 47.40
C THR A 127 16.51 4.68 48.77
N PRO A 128 17.01 3.72 49.57
CA PRO A 128 16.55 3.53 50.94
C PRO A 128 16.70 4.82 51.75
N PRO A 129 15.73 5.21 52.58
CA PRO A 129 15.88 6.35 53.47
C PRO A 129 16.99 6.10 54.51
N PRO A 130 17.62 7.15 55.07
CA PRO A 130 18.69 7.01 56.07
C PRO A 130 18.30 6.17 57.29
N SER A 131 17.02 6.17 57.66
CA SER A 131 16.48 5.34 58.76
C SER A 131 16.55 3.84 58.49
N LEU A 132 16.78 3.43 57.24
CA LEU A 132 16.95 2.05 56.80
C LEU A 132 18.39 1.74 56.40
N GLU A 133 19.32 2.70 56.45
CA GLU A 133 20.73 2.38 56.26
C GLU A 133 21.23 1.54 57.43
N PRO A 134 21.86 0.37 57.15
CA PRO A 134 22.39 -0.45 58.23
C PRO A 134 23.51 0.31 58.92
N GLU A 135 23.63 0.13 60.23
CA GLU A 135 24.84 0.50 60.95
C GLU A 135 26.04 -0.13 60.22
N GLY A 136 27.08 0.69 60.01
CA GLY A 136 28.29 0.26 59.31
C GLY A 136 28.79 -1.06 59.89
N PHE A 137 28.92 -2.06 59.02
CA PHE A 137 29.28 -3.41 59.42
C PHE A 137 30.40 -3.92 58.54
N ASP A 138 31.52 -4.25 59.17
CA ASP A 138 32.57 -5.01 58.55
C ASP A 138 32.53 -6.46 59.06
N PRO A 139 32.14 -7.44 58.21
CA PRO A 139 32.19 -8.85 58.57
C PRO A 139 33.56 -9.27 59.11
N ASN A 140 34.66 -8.67 58.62
CA ASN A 140 36.01 -9.04 59.03
C ASN A 140 36.29 -8.69 60.51
N GLU A 141 35.62 -7.68 61.08
CA GLU A 141 35.74 -7.36 62.50
C GLU A 141 35.15 -8.47 63.39
N PHE A 142 34.34 -9.36 62.81
CA PHE A 142 33.73 -10.53 63.45
C PHE A 142 34.40 -11.86 63.08
N LEU A 143 35.56 -11.82 62.41
CA LEU A 143 36.37 -12.99 62.10
C LEU A 143 37.68 -12.95 62.87
N LEU A 144 38.00 -14.03 63.57
CA LEU A 144 39.30 -14.20 64.22
C LEU A 144 39.94 -15.51 63.76
N ASP A 145 41.05 -15.40 63.03
CA ASP A 145 41.77 -16.59 62.56
C ASP A 145 42.58 -17.22 63.72
N LEU A 146 41.99 -18.24 64.33
CA LEU A 146 42.64 -19.09 65.32
C LEU A 146 42.62 -20.54 64.84
N SER A 147 43.75 -21.21 65.00
CA SER A 147 43.83 -22.66 64.79
C SER A 147 43.03 -23.42 65.86
N LYS A 148 42.62 -24.66 65.56
CA LYS A 148 41.95 -25.55 66.54
C LYS A 148 42.72 -25.70 67.85
N GLY A 149 44.06 -25.65 67.79
CA GLY A 149 44.93 -25.69 68.98
C GLY A 149 44.84 -24.43 69.83
N GLU A 150 44.71 -23.26 69.20
CA GLU A 150 44.54 -21.97 69.88
C GLU A 150 43.13 -21.80 70.44
N ILE A 151 42.09 -22.24 69.73
CA ILE A 151 40.72 -22.32 70.24
C ILE A 151 40.67 -23.17 71.50
N LYS A 152 41.35 -24.32 71.52
CA LYS A 152 41.42 -25.18 72.71
C LYS A 152 42.14 -24.51 73.89
N LYS A 153 43.17 -23.70 73.63
CA LYS A 153 43.84 -22.90 74.67
C LYS A 153 42.92 -21.80 75.20
N LEU A 154 42.18 -21.13 74.31
CA LEU A 154 41.23 -20.07 74.68
C LEU A 154 40.08 -20.63 75.52
N ASN A 155 39.48 -21.76 75.13
CA ASN A 155 38.49 -22.49 75.93
C ASN A 155 39.02 -22.82 77.34
N LYS A 156 40.27 -23.31 77.43
CA LYS A 156 40.89 -23.61 78.73
C LYS A 156 41.16 -22.34 79.56
N GLY A 157 41.41 -21.20 78.91
CA GLY A 157 41.54 -19.89 79.56
C GLY A 157 40.20 -19.42 80.13
N ILE A 158 39.13 -19.54 79.34
CA ILE A 158 37.76 -19.22 79.75
C ILE A 158 37.33 -20.03 80.98
N CYS A 159 37.51 -21.37 80.97
CA CYS A 159 37.14 -22.17 82.14
C CYS A 159 37.90 -21.76 83.42
N LYS A 160 39.17 -21.35 83.29
CA LYS A 160 39.93 -20.84 84.45
C LYS A 160 39.39 -19.52 84.97
N LEU A 161 38.98 -18.63 84.07
CA LEU A 161 38.38 -17.34 84.44
C LEU A 161 37.01 -17.54 85.09
N GLU A 162 36.24 -18.54 84.63
CA GLU A 162 34.98 -18.95 85.26
C GLU A 162 35.20 -19.52 86.66
N ASP A 163 36.16 -20.44 86.82
CA ASP A 163 36.55 -20.99 88.13
C ASP A 163 37.02 -19.88 89.09
N GLU A 164 37.86 -18.94 88.61
CA GLU A 164 38.35 -17.82 89.42
C GLU A 164 37.24 -16.83 89.79
N LEU A 165 36.23 -16.66 88.94
CA LEU A 165 35.06 -15.84 89.22
C LEU A 165 34.18 -16.47 90.31
N GLU A 166 34.04 -17.80 90.30
CA GLU A 166 33.26 -18.55 91.30
C GLU A 166 33.96 -18.57 92.67
N ASP A 167 35.30 -18.66 92.68
CA ASP A 167 36.12 -18.65 93.90
C ASP A 167 36.33 -17.24 94.50
N THR A 168 36.01 -16.17 93.77
CA THR A 168 36.20 -14.79 94.24
C THR A 168 35.04 -14.34 95.14
N PRO A 169 35.28 -13.94 96.40
CA PRO A 169 34.23 -13.57 97.33
C PRO A 169 33.49 -12.28 96.89
N PRO A 170 32.18 -12.14 97.19
CA PRO A 170 31.35 -11.00 96.73
C PRO A 170 31.84 -9.61 97.17
N GLU A 171 32.71 -9.57 98.19
CA GLU A 171 33.29 -8.35 98.75
C GLU A 171 34.36 -7.74 97.83
N GLU A 172 34.92 -8.50 96.89
CA GLU A 172 35.92 -8.06 95.90
C GLU A 172 35.26 -7.56 94.59
N ALA A 173 34.29 -6.66 94.70
CA ALA A 173 33.47 -6.21 93.58
C ALA A 173 34.25 -5.68 92.37
N ILE A 174 35.42 -5.05 92.58
CA ILE A 174 36.30 -4.56 91.50
C ILE A 174 36.93 -5.74 90.74
N LYS A 175 37.46 -6.73 91.47
CA LYS A 175 38.07 -7.92 90.87
C LYS A 175 37.05 -8.75 90.09
N ILE A 176 35.83 -8.87 90.62
CA ILE A 176 34.70 -9.52 89.92
C ILE A 176 34.36 -8.78 88.62
N ALA A 177 34.38 -7.45 88.62
CA ALA A 177 34.12 -6.66 87.42
C ALA A 177 35.22 -6.84 86.37
N ASP A 178 36.49 -6.83 86.78
CA ASP A 178 37.63 -7.04 85.88
C ASP A 178 37.62 -8.45 85.25
N LEU A 179 37.41 -9.49 86.07
CA LEU A 179 37.28 -10.87 85.59
C LEU A 179 36.09 -11.05 84.65
N LYS A 180 34.96 -10.39 84.89
CA LYS A 180 33.80 -10.40 83.97
C LYS A 180 34.11 -9.72 82.64
N ASN A 181 34.87 -8.62 82.66
CA ASN A 181 35.28 -7.94 81.43
C ASN A 181 36.24 -8.82 80.62
N GLU A 182 37.26 -9.41 81.26
CA GLU A 182 38.22 -10.31 80.61
C GLU A 182 37.54 -11.57 80.06
N LEU A 183 36.62 -12.16 80.82
CA LEU A 183 35.79 -13.27 80.38
C LEU A 183 34.94 -12.86 79.16
N SER A 184 34.30 -11.70 79.18
CA SER A 184 33.51 -11.20 78.05
C SER A 184 34.35 -11.02 76.79
N GLU A 185 35.57 -10.46 76.89
CA GLU A 185 36.49 -10.30 75.76
C GLU A 185 36.94 -11.65 75.19
N CYS A 186 37.22 -12.62 76.08
CA CYS A 186 37.61 -13.97 75.71
C CYS A 186 36.45 -14.73 75.03
N LEU A 187 35.22 -14.63 75.55
CA LEU A 187 34.01 -15.20 74.94
C LEU A 187 33.74 -14.58 73.55
N GLN A 188 33.87 -13.26 73.41
CA GLN A 188 33.75 -12.60 72.11
C GLN A 188 34.80 -13.08 71.11
N SER A 189 36.06 -13.19 71.54
CA SER A 189 37.15 -13.70 70.70
C SER A 189 36.90 -15.15 70.27
N LEU A 190 36.35 -15.96 71.18
CA LEU A 190 36.00 -17.35 70.92
C LEU A 190 34.84 -17.46 69.91
N ILE A 191 33.80 -16.64 70.05
CA ILE A 191 32.69 -16.55 69.08
C ILE A 191 33.23 -16.21 67.69
N LYS A 192 34.06 -15.18 67.56
CA LYS A 192 34.67 -14.77 66.29
C LYS A 192 35.52 -15.89 65.67
N ALA A 193 36.24 -16.64 66.50
CA ALA A 193 37.04 -17.77 66.05
C ALA A 193 36.20 -18.97 65.56
N TYR A 194 35.09 -19.28 66.24
CA TYR A 194 34.16 -20.31 65.78
C TYR A 194 33.45 -19.92 64.48
N ILE A 195 33.05 -18.65 64.35
CA ILE A 195 32.49 -18.10 63.11
C ILE A 195 33.47 -18.27 61.94
N HIS A 196 34.73 -17.86 62.13
CA HIS A 196 35.79 -18.02 61.11
C HIS A 196 36.00 -19.48 60.70
N ASN A 197 35.94 -20.41 61.65
CA ASN A 197 36.11 -21.84 61.41
C ASN A 197 34.82 -22.57 60.93
N GLN A 198 33.76 -21.84 60.57
CA GLN A 198 32.48 -22.37 60.13
C GLN A 198 31.73 -23.20 61.20
N GLU A 199 32.06 -23.04 62.48
CA GLU A 199 31.44 -23.77 63.60
C GLU A 199 30.33 -22.91 64.26
N PHE A 200 29.26 -22.59 63.50
CA PHE A 200 28.21 -21.66 63.95
C PHE A 200 27.47 -22.14 65.20
N ASP A 201 27.17 -23.43 65.30
CA ASP A 201 26.47 -23.99 66.47
C ASP A 201 27.27 -23.78 67.77
N ASN A 202 28.61 -23.89 67.70
CA ASN A 202 29.50 -23.63 68.82
C ASN A 202 29.46 -22.14 69.19
N ALA A 203 29.52 -21.23 68.20
CA ALA A 203 29.37 -19.80 68.42
C ALA A 203 28.00 -19.45 69.06
N LEU A 204 26.92 -20.05 68.57
CA LEU A 204 25.57 -19.87 69.10
C LEU A 204 25.42 -20.34 70.54
N SER A 205 26.01 -21.50 70.89
CA SER A 205 25.96 -22.02 72.26
C SER A 205 26.54 -21.02 73.26
N ILE A 206 27.66 -20.41 72.91
CA ILE A 206 28.35 -19.41 73.74
C ILE A 206 27.56 -18.11 73.82
N ILE A 207 27.00 -17.64 72.70
CA ILE A 207 26.15 -16.45 72.69
C ILE A 207 24.93 -16.63 73.60
N ARG A 208 24.32 -17.84 73.60
CA ARG A 208 23.15 -18.15 74.43
C ARG A 208 23.45 -18.14 75.92
N GLU A 209 24.64 -18.61 76.30
CA GLU A 209 25.13 -18.67 77.68
C GLU A 209 25.70 -17.32 78.18
N HIS A 210 25.76 -16.30 77.31
CA HIS A 210 26.31 -15.01 77.67
C HIS A 210 25.38 -14.25 78.64
N SER A 211 25.98 -13.66 79.67
CA SER A 211 25.31 -13.17 80.87
C SER A 211 24.66 -11.78 80.75
N ASN A 212 24.84 -11.05 79.65
CA ASN A 212 24.21 -9.74 79.40
C ASN A 212 23.28 -9.81 78.18
N GLU A 213 21.96 -9.67 78.40
CA GLU A 213 20.93 -9.76 77.36
C GLU A 213 21.09 -8.72 76.23
N GLN A 214 21.49 -7.47 76.52
CA GLN A 214 21.70 -6.45 75.47
C GLN A 214 22.91 -6.79 74.58
N ASN A 215 24.01 -7.26 75.20
CA ASN A 215 25.19 -7.68 74.44
C ASN A 215 24.94 -8.97 73.66
N LYS A 216 24.11 -9.85 74.19
CA LYS A 216 23.71 -11.11 73.56
C LYS A 216 22.93 -10.88 72.27
N GLU A 217 21.97 -9.97 72.26
CA GLU A 217 21.22 -9.61 71.05
C GLU A 217 22.13 -8.99 69.98
N TYR A 218 23.00 -8.06 70.39
CA TYR A 218 23.99 -7.44 69.51
C TYR A 218 24.95 -8.47 68.89
N LEU A 219 25.50 -9.37 69.72
CA LEU A 219 26.44 -10.40 69.28
C LEU A 219 25.75 -11.44 68.38
N LEU A 220 24.53 -11.85 68.71
CA LEU A 220 23.74 -12.76 67.88
C LEU A 220 23.47 -12.14 66.50
N ARG A 221 22.99 -10.90 66.45
CA ARG A 221 22.69 -10.18 65.21
C ARG A 221 23.91 -10.07 64.31
N ASN A 222 25.06 -9.65 64.86
CA ASN A 222 26.28 -9.46 64.09
C ASN A 222 26.99 -10.78 63.74
N ALA A 223 26.91 -11.80 64.59
CA ALA A 223 27.37 -13.14 64.27
C ALA A 223 26.61 -13.72 63.07
N ILE A 224 25.29 -13.58 63.05
CA ILE A 224 24.45 -13.99 61.92
C ILE A 224 24.85 -13.21 60.66
N ARG A 225 24.94 -11.87 60.74
CA ARG A 225 25.36 -11.02 59.61
C ARG A 225 26.73 -11.41 59.06
N ALA A 226 27.71 -11.70 59.92
CA ALA A 226 29.05 -12.11 59.52
C ALA A 226 29.01 -13.47 58.79
N TYR A 227 28.27 -14.42 59.35
CA TYR A 227 28.21 -15.77 58.82
C TYR A 227 27.50 -15.86 57.46
N PHE A 228 26.58 -14.93 57.14
CA PHE A 228 26.04 -14.78 55.77
C PHE A 228 27.11 -14.53 54.69
N PHE A 229 28.28 -14.01 55.06
CA PHE A 229 29.43 -13.84 54.14
C PHE A 229 30.35 -15.07 54.08
N ILE A 230 30.20 -16.03 54.99
CA ILE A 230 31.04 -17.24 55.09
C ILE A 230 30.32 -18.43 54.48
N ASP A 231 29.10 -18.70 54.94
CA ASP A 231 28.26 -19.80 54.47
C ASP A 231 26.79 -19.33 54.37
N PHE A 232 26.50 -18.79 53.20
CA PHE A 232 25.20 -18.20 52.87
C PHE A 232 24.06 -19.21 52.93
N GLU A 233 24.26 -20.43 52.41
CA GLU A 233 23.21 -21.46 52.27
C GLU A 233 22.77 -21.99 53.63
N SER A 234 23.73 -22.21 54.54
CA SER A 234 23.41 -22.61 55.91
C SER A 234 22.64 -21.50 56.64
N MET A 235 23.01 -20.24 56.46
CA MET A 235 22.36 -19.13 57.17
C MET A 235 20.99 -18.75 56.63
N ILE A 236 20.80 -18.81 55.32
CA ILE A 236 19.46 -18.57 54.76
C ILE A 236 18.47 -19.66 55.21
N SER A 237 18.95 -20.85 55.54
CA SER A 237 18.15 -21.91 56.15
C SER A 237 17.95 -21.69 57.65
N ALA A 238 19.00 -21.27 58.36
CA ALA A 238 18.99 -21.07 59.82
C ALA A 238 18.18 -19.84 60.27
N ILE A 239 18.05 -18.80 59.42
CA ILE A 239 17.29 -17.58 59.76
C ILE A 239 15.80 -17.85 59.98
N ASP A 240 15.29 -18.98 59.50
CA ASP A 240 13.91 -19.42 59.74
C ASP A 240 13.69 -19.95 61.16
N LEU A 241 14.77 -20.16 61.93
CA LEU A 241 14.74 -20.56 63.35
C LEU A 241 14.59 -19.37 64.32
N ILE A 242 14.53 -18.12 63.82
CA ILE A 242 14.24 -16.95 64.64
C ILE A 242 12.72 -16.86 64.84
N ASP A 243 12.28 -17.03 66.09
CA ASP A 243 10.85 -17.11 66.45
C ASP A 243 10.12 -15.76 66.34
N ASP A 244 10.80 -14.65 66.63
CA ASP A 244 10.21 -13.30 66.50
C ASP A 244 10.24 -12.82 65.04
N VAL A 245 9.04 -12.62 64.48
CA VAL A 245 8.84 -12.22 63.08
C VAL A 245 9.39 -10.81 62.79
N ASN A 246 9.30 -9.88 63.75
CA ASN A 246 9.78 -8.51 63.57
C ASN A 246 11.31 -8.47 63.57
N ASP A 247 11.93 -9.17 64.51
CA ASP A 247 13.39 -9.24 64.62
C ASP A 247 13.99 -9.96 63.41
N LYS A 248 13.32 -11.03 62.95
CA LYS A 248 13.68 -11.73 61.73
C LYS A 248 13.62 -10.83 60.49
N SER A 249 12.53 -10.09 60.30
CA SER A 249 12.39 -9.13 59.18
C SER A 249 13.46 -8.04 59.25
N ALA A 250 13.68 -7.43 60.43
CA ALA A 250 14.67 -6.37 60.62
C ALA A 250 16.10 -6.87 60.32
N LEU A 251 16.44 -8.08 60.77
CA LEU A 251 17.71 -8.72 60.46
C LEU A 251 17.86 -9.00 58.97
N MET A 252 16.85 -9.58 58.32
CA MET A 252 16.88 -9.85 56.87
C MET A 252 17.08 -8.57 56.06
N LYS A 253 16.41 -7.46 56.43
CA LYS A 253 16.61 -6.15 55.78
C LYS A 253 18.06 -5.71 55.90
N THR A 254 18.60 -5.74 57.12
CA THR A 254 19.99 -5.36 57.40
C THR A 254 20.96 -6.20 56.56
N VAL A 255 20.83 -7.52 56.60
CA VAL A 255 21.66 -8.47 55.85
C VAL A 255 21.56 -8.24 54.35
N SER A 256 20.34 -8.01 53.82
CA SER A 256 20.17 -7.75 52.40
C SER A 256 20.95 -6.51 51.96
N LEU A 257 20.87 -5.42 52.72
CA LEU A 257 21.59 -4.17 52.42
C LEU A 257 23.12 -4.35 52.51
N ASP A 258 23.61 -5.10 53.49
CA ASP A 258 25.03 -5.45 53.61
C ASP A 258 25.52 -6.25 52.39
N LEU A 259 24.69 -7.19 51.92
CA LEU A 259 25.00 -8.06 50.78
C LEU A 259 24.94 -7.32 49.44
N ILE A 260 24.08 -6.31 49.26
CA ILE A 260 23.90 -5.62 47.96
C ILE A 260 25.23 -5.12 47.37
N LYS A 261 26.15 -4.64 48.23
CA LYS A 261 27.45 -4.11 47.77
C LYS A 261 28.45 -5.22 47.43
N LYS A 262 28.48 -6.30 48.21
CA LYS A 262 29.52 -7.33 48.15
C LYS A 262 29.10 -8.57 47.34
N ASN A 263 27.84 -8.98 47.43
CA ASN A 263 27.27 -10.12 46.71
C ASN A 263 25.78 -9.87 46.39
N PRO A 264 25.49 -9.15 45.28
CA PRO A 264 24.12 -8.75 44.95
C PRO A 264 23.19 -9.94 44.63
N SER A 265 23.74 -11.07 44.16
CA SER A 265 22.97 -12.29 43.91
C SER A 265 22.45 -12.89 45.22
N ASN A 266 23.29 -12.95 46.26
CA ASN A 266 22.88 -13.40 47.59
C ASN A 266 21.90 -12.41 48.23
N ALA A 267 22.11 -11.10 48.03
CA ALA A 267 21.17 -10.08 48.48
C ALA A 267 19.77 -10.28 47.90
N LEU A 268 19.68 -10.60 46.59
CA LEU A 268 18.40 -10.87 45.93
C LEU A 268 17.66 -12.04 46.59
N GLN A 269 18.36 -13.13 46.89
CA GLN A 269 17.75 -14.30 47.54
C GLN A 269 17.17 -13.97 48.93
N VAL A 270 17.87 -13.12 49.71
CA VAL A 270 17.35 -12.63 50.99
C VAL A 270 16.15 -11.71 50.77
N LEU A 271 16.19 -10.81 49.78
CA LEU A 271 15.07 -9.93 49.44
C LEU A 271 13.82 -10.70 49.00
N GLU A 272 13.95 -11.85 48.33
CA GLU A 272 12.79 -12.68 47.97
C GLU A 272 11.99 -13.14 49.20
N LYS A 273 12.66 -13.35 50.35
CA LYS A 273 11.98 -13.65 51.62
C LYS A 273 11.22 -12.45 52.21
N LEU A 274 11.52 -11.22 51.75
CA LEU A 274 10.91 -9.96 52.18
C LEU A 274 9.92 -9.38 51.17
N ARG A 275 9.40 -10.20 50.24
CA ARG A 275 8.54 -9.75 49.14
C ARG A 275 7.25 -9.08 49.59
N GLU A 276 6.71 -9.45 50.74
CA GLU A 276 5.50 -8.86 51.32
C GLU A 276 5.70 -7.39 51.71
N GLU A 277 6.94 -6.99 51.99
CA GLU A 277 7.33 -5.61 52.27
C GLU A 277 7.66 -4.85 50.98
N ARG A 278 6.62 -4.64 50.16
CA ARG A 278 6.74 -4.21 48.76
C ARG A 278 7.64 -2.99 48.54
N ASP A 279 7.55 -1.95 49.37
CA ASP A 279 8.38 -0.74 49.21
C ASP A 279 9.87 -1.05 49.43
N PHE A 280 10.21 -1.75 50.52
CA PHE A 280 11.59 -2.16 50.79
C PHE A 280 12.13 -3.10 49.71
N TYR A 281 11.33 -4.08 49.29
CA TYR A 281 11.68 -5.03 48.23
C TYR A 281 12.00 -4.32 46.91
N VAL A 282 11.14 -3.39 46.48
CA VAL A 282 11.36 -2.60 45.25
C VAL A 282 12.64 -1.78 45.37
N ARG A 283 12.84 -1.03 46.47
CA ARG A 283 14.06 -0.24 46.70
C ARG A 283 15.31 -1.11 46.68
N GLY A 284 15.27 -2.27 47.34
CA GLY A 284 16.37 -3.23 47.36
C GLY A 284 16.74 -3.74 45.97
N ILE A 285 15.75 -4.10 45.14
CA ILE A 285 16.01 -4.50 43.75
C ILE A 285 16.61 -3.35 42.93
N PHE A 286 16.12 -2.13 43.08
CA PHE A 286 16.70 -0.96 42.40
C PHE A 286 18.19 -0.77 42.73
N GLN A 287 18.58 -0.99 43.99
CA GLN A 287 19.99 -0.94 44.40
C GLN A 287 20.83 -2.09 43.84
N ILE A 288 20.26 -3.30 43.75
CA ILE A 288 20.93 -4.44 43.09
C ILE A 288 21.13 -4.16 41.60
N ILE A 289 20.11 -3.62 40.92
CA ILE A 289 20.21 -3.22 39.50
C ILE A 289 21.32 -2.19 39.32
N LEU A 290 21.37 -1.16 40.18
CA LEU A 290 22.42 -0.14 40.11
C LEU A 290 23.81 -0.75 40.31
N ASN A 291 23.97 -1.69 41.25
CA ASN A 291 25.23 -2.40 41.45
C ASN A 291 25.62 -3.22 40.20
N PHE A 292 24.68 -3.97 39.62
CA PHE A 292 24.92 -4.72 38.39
C PHE A 292 25.31 -3.82 37.21
N LEU A 293 24.62 -2.69 37.02
CA LEU A 293 24.97 -1.72 35.97
C LEU A 293 26.38 -1.16 36.18
N ASN A 294 26.75 -0.79 37.40
CA ASN A 294 28.09 -0.28 37.73
C ASN A 294 29.19 -1.33 37.49
N ASN A 295 28.85 -2.62 37.60
CA ASN A 295 29.75 -3.74 37.35
C ASN A 295 29.62 -4.33 35.93
N SER A 296 28.97 -3.61 35.00
CA SER A 296 28.76 -4.02 33.59
C SER A 296 27.98 -5.35 33.41
N GLN A 297 27.20 -5.73 34.42
CA GLN A 297 26.35 -6.91 34.47
C GLN A 297 24.95 -6.64 33.88
N ASN A 298 24.93 -6.19 32.63
CA ASN A 298 23.74 -5.64 31.97
C ASN A 298 22.58 -6.64 31.84
N GLU A 299 22.84 -7.91 31.53
CA GLU A 299 21.78 -8.93 31.39
C GLU A 299 21.03 -9.17 32.70
N GLN A 300 21.76 -9.19 33.83
CA GLN A 300 21.17 -9.38 35.15
C GLN A 300 20.36 -8.14 35.58
N ALA A 301 20.89 -6.94 35.31
CA ALA A 301 20.17 -5.68 35.52
C ALA A 301 18.87 -5.62 34.71
N GLU A 302 18.91 -6.00 33.42
CA GLU A 302 17.73 -6.03 32.55
C GLU A 302 16.67 -7.02 33.05
N SER A 303 17.10 -8.24 33.42
CA SER A 303 16.21 -9.27 33.98
C SER A 303 15.48 -8.78 35.24
N LEU A 304 16.18 -8.08 36.13
CA LEU A 304 15.59 -7.50 37.33
C LEU A 304 14.65 -6.32 37.05
N LEU A 305 14.97 -5.47 36.07
CA LEU A 305 14.03 -4.43 35.61
C LEU A 305 12.75 -5.06 35.06
N MET A 306 12.86 -6.13 34.27
CA MET A 306 11.69 -6.86 33.79
C MET A 306 10.89 -7.48 34.94
N LYS A 307 11.56 -8.02 35.97
CA LYS A 307 10.90 -8.50 37.17
C LYS A 307 10.11 -7.40 37.88
N LEU A 308 10.67 -6.20 38.02
CA LEU A 308 9.98 -5.03 38.58
C LEU A 308 8.80 -4.59 37.72
N PHE A 309 8.95 -4.62 36.38
CA PHE A 309 7.86 -4.32 35.46
C PHE A 309 6.67 -5.26 35.68
N TYR A 310 6.91 -6.58 35.73
CA TYR A 310 5.85 -7.56 35.99
C TYR A 310 5.25 -7.43 37.39
N LEU A 311 6.06 -7.10 38.40
CA LEU A 311 5.57 -6.81 39.75
C LEU A 311 4.67 -5.56 39.79
N ALA A 312 4.99 -4.54 39.00
CA ALA A 312 4.20 -3.32 38.88
C ALA A 312 2.89 -3.57 38.13
N LYS A 313 2.93 -4.40 37.07
CA LYS A 313 1.80 -4.75 36.20
C LYS A 313 0.81 -5.73 36.85
N ASN A 314 1.28 -6.76 37.56
CA ASN A 314 0.46 -7.90 37.99
C ASN A 314 0.05 -7.86 39.48
N GLY A 315 0.38 -6.79 40.22
CA GLY A 315 -0.03 -6.66 41.63
C GLY A 315 -1.54 -6.43 41.79
N GLU A 316 -2.08 -6.66 42.99
CA GLU A 316 -3.49 -6.38 43.33
C GLU A 316 -3.92 -4.95 42.96
N ASN A 317 -2.97 -4.02 43.05
CA ASN A 317 -3.06 -2.69 42.47
C ASN A 317 -1.88 -2.47 41.52
N ILE A 318 -2.18 -2.14 40.27
CA ILE A 318 -1.22 -1.76 39.23
C ILE A 318 -0.47 -0.52 39.73
N ASN A 319 0.85 -0.62 39.88
CA ASN A 319 1.70 0.51 40.24
C ASN A 319 2.20 1.20 38.98
N TYR A 320 1.38 2.11 38.45
CA TYR A 320 1.64 2.80 37.20
C TYR A 320 2.96 3.59 37.19
N ASP A 321 3.27 4.30 38.28
CA ASP A 321 4.48 5.13 38.36
C ASP A 321 5.74 4.26 38.37
N LEU A 322 5.74 3.16 39.12
CA LEU A 322 6.84 2.19 39.07
C LEU A 322 7.00 1.59 37.67
N MET A 323 5.90 1.22 37.03
CA MET A 323 5.95 0.68 35.66
C MET A 323 6.55 1.68 34.67
N LYS A 324 6.15 2.95 34.76
CA LYS A 324 6.68 4.05 33.93
C LYS A 324 8.17 4.26 34.17
N ASP A 325 8.59 4.34 35.43
CA ASP A 325 9.99 4.51 35.82
C ASP A 325 10.88 3.36 35.32
N VAL A 326 10.37 2.12 35.40
CA VAL A 326 11.07 0.93 34.91
C VAL A 326 11.22 0.95 33.39
N VAL A 327 10.14 1.22 32.64
CA VAL A 327 10.19 1.27 31.17
C VAL A 327 11.10 2.39 30.69
N TYR A 328 11.08 3.55 31.36
CA TYR A 328 12.00 4.63 31.09
C TYR A 328 13.46 4.21 31.36
N SER A 329 13.73 3.55 32.50
CA SER A 329 15.07 3.05 32.85
C SER A 329 15.59 2.04 31.82
N ILE A 330 14.70 1.19 31.26
CA ILE A 330 15.03 0.29 30.15
C ILE A 330 15.40 1.08 28.89
N ALA A 331 14.65 2.15 28.58
CA ALA A 331 14.92 2.99 27.42
C ALA A 331 16.29 3.68 27.51
N GLU A 332 16.62 4.24 28.67
CA GLU A 332 17.86 5.03 28.86
C GLU A 332 19.10 4.16 29.08
N LYS A 333 19.01 3.08 29.88
CA LYS A 333 20.19 2.23 30.19
C LYS A 333 20.45 1.15 29.17
N PHE A 334 19.46 0.80 28.35
CA PHE A 334 19.62 -0.20 27.29
C PHE A 334 19.30 0.44 25.94
N THR A 335 18.05 0.40 25.50
CA THR A 335 17.63 1.07 24.25
C THR A 335 16.14 1.41 24.25
N PRO A 336 15.71 2.49 23.57
CA PRO A 336 14.30 2.80 23.38
C PRO A 336 13.52 1.68 22.66
N GLN A 337 14.16 0.90 21.78
CA GLN A 337 13.53 -0.25 21.11
C GLN A 337 13.16 -1.36 22.07
N LYS A 338 13.98 -1.61 23.11
CA LYS A 338 13.64 -2.57 24.15
C LYS A 338 12.46 -2.08 24.98
N ALA A 339 12.44 -0.80 25.35
CA ALA A 339 11.32 -0.20 26.06
C ALA A 339 10.02 -0.28 25.25
N GLU A 340 10.06 -0.01 23.94
CA GLU A 340 8.90 -0.19 23.05
C GLU A 340 8.38 -1.64 23.09
N LYS A 341 9.26 -2.64 22.99
CA LYS A 341 8.85 -4.06 23.07
C LYS A 341 8.14 -4.37 24.39
N VAL A 342 8.61 -3.79 25.50
CA VAL A 342 7.96 -3.92 26.80
C VAL A 342 6.57 -3.28 26.79
N ILE A 343 6.42 -2.07 26.25
CA ILE A 343 5.12 -1.40 26.08
C ILE A 343 4.18 -2.24 25.21
N LEU A 344 4.66 -2.77 24.08
CA LEU A 344 3.87 -3.60 23.17
C LEU A 344 3.44 -4.95 23.78
N SER A 345 4.17 -5.45 24.78
CA SER A 345 3.81 -6.67 25.53
C SER A 345 2.66 -6.47 26.53
N ILE A 346 2.15 -5.24 26.68
CA ILE A 346 0.99 -4.94 27.53
C ILE A 346 -0.30 -5.31 26.79
N GLU A 347 -1.04 -6.27 27.35
CA GLU A 347 -2.33 -6.75 26.82
C GLU A 347 -3.43 -5.72 27.00
N ASP A 348 -3.47 -5.03 28.15
CA ASP A 348 -4.42 -3.95 28.42
C ASP A 348 -4.14 -2.76 27.48
N GLN A 349 -5.04 -2.55 26.54
CA GLN A 349 -4.92 -1.50 25.53
C GLN A 349 -4.92 -0.09 26.14
N GLN A 350 -5.73 0.18 27.17
CA GLN A 350 -5.80 1.50 27.81
C GLN A 350 -4.50 1.81 28.55
N LEU A 351 -3.98 0.83 29.29
CA LEU A 351 -2.72 0.96 30.01
C LEU A 351 -1.55 1.17 29.05
N LYS A 352 -1.51 0.39 27.95
CA LYS A 352 -0.50 0.50 26.90
C LYS A 352 -0.51 1.88 26.25
N GLU A 353 -1.68 2.37 25.84
CA GLU A 353 -1.83 3.68 25.21
C GLU A 353 -1.43 4.81 26.16
N LYS A 354 -1.84 4.73 27.43
CA LYS A 354 -1.47 5.70 28.47
C LYS A 354 0.05 5.76 28.66
N LEU A 355 0.68 4.59 28.80
CA LEU A 355 2.13 4.50 29.00
C LEU A 355 2.91 4.98 27.78
N ALA A 356 2.49 4.58 26.56
CA ALA A 356 3.11 5.03 25.31
C ALA A 356 2.99 6.55 25.12
N LYS A 357 1.86 7.13 25.55
CA LYS A 357 1.64 8.58 25.51
C LYS A 357 2.51 9.33 26.51
N ASP A 358 2.56 8.87 27.76
CA ASP A 358 3.33 9.52 28.82
C ASP A 358 4.84 9.46 28.57
N LEU A 359 5.31 8.42 27.88
CA LEU A 359 6.71 8.23 27.48
C LEU A 359 6.98 8.64 26.03
N PHE A 360 6.06 9.37 25.39
CA PHE A 360 6.17 9.64 23.95
C PHE A 360 7.41 10.42 23.59
N ASP A 361 7.66 11.53 24.30
CA ASP A 361 8.81 12.39 24.02
C ASP A 361 10.15 11.71 24.35
N ASP A 362 10.13 10.70 25.23
CA ASP A 362 11.30 9.94 25.66
C ASP A 362 11.66 8.81 24.68
N ILE A 363 10.65 8.09 24.16
CA ILE A 363 10.84 6.87 23.35
C ILE A 363 10.60 7.11 21.85
N TYR A 364 9.67 7.99 21.49
CA TYR A 364 9.19 8.15 20.13
C TYR A 364 9.51 9.54 19.55
N ARG A 365 9.50 9.63 18.21
CA ARG A 365 9.54 10.88 17.45
C ARG A 365 8.64 10.77 16.23
N MET A 366 8.08 11.90 15.82
CA MET A 366 7.40 12.00 14.52
C MET A 366 8.42 12.34 13.45
N VAL A 367 8.41 11.57 12.36
CA VAL A 367 9.23 11.85 11.17
C VAL A 367 8.37 11.89 9.93
N ASP A 368 8.76 12.74 8.98
CA ASP A 368 8.18 12.80 7.66
C ASP A 368 8.77 11.68 6.80
N GLU A 369 7.92 10.76 6.34
CA GLU A 369 8.27 9.73 5.37
C GLU A 369 7.68 10.08 4.01
N VAL A 370 8.54 10.07 2.98
CA VAL A 370 8.09 10.15 1.59
C VAL A 370 7.60 8.77 1.17
N ARG A 371 6.36 8.69 0.70
CA ARG A 371 5.75 7.48 0.14
C ARG A 371 5.27 7.75 -1.28
N GLU A 372 5.12 6.68 -2.04
CA GLU A 372 4.60 6.73 -3.40
C GLU A 372 3.25 6.01 -3.47
N LYS A 373 2.33 6.55 -4.26
CA LYS A 373 1.11 5.87 -4.67
C LYS A 373 0.91 6.02 -6.17
N ILE A 374 0.26 5.04 -6.78
CA ILE A 374 -0.15 5.09 -8.18
C ILE A 374 -1.60 5.59 -8.21
N GLU A 375 -1.83 6.69 -8.91
CA GLU A 375 -3.16 7.19 -9.22
C GLU A 375 -3.53 6.83 -10.67
N HIS A 376 -4.77 6.42 -10.87
CA HIS A 376 -5.32 6.08 -12.19
C HIS A 376 -6.08 7.29 -12.73
N ARG A 377 -5.74 7.74 -13.94
CA ARG A 377 -6.44 8.84 -14.60
C ARG A 377 -6.80 8.46 -16.04
N SER A 378 -8.09 8.48 -16.36
CA SER A 378 -8.55 8.40 -17.75
C SER A 378 -8.15 9.68 -18.49
N ILE A 379 -7.42 9.54 -19.59
CA ILE A 379 -6.84 10.67 -20.36
C ILE A 379 -7.39 10.78 -21.78
N ALA A 380 -7.92 9.69 -22.35
CA ALA A 380 -8.57 9.71 -23.66
C ALA A 380 -9.62 8.59 -23.77
N SER A 381 -10.68 8.87 -24.54
CA SER A 381 -11.71 7.89 -24.89
C SER A 381 -12.07 8.06 -26.37
N TYR A 382 -11.95 6.99 -27.13
CA TYR A 382 -12.24 6.94 -28.56
C TYR A 382 -13.35 5.93 -28.81
N ARG A 383 -14.28 6.28 -29.70
CA ARG A 383 -15.35 5.41 -30.17
C ARG A 383 -15.43 5.48 -31.69
N TYR A 384 -15.16 4.37 -32.36
CA TYR A 384 -15.20 4.30 -33.82
C TYR A 384 -16.37 3.46 -34.33
N ARG A 385 -16.89 3.86 -35.49
CA ARG A 385 -17.95 3.20 -36.23
C ARG A 385 -17.39 2.36 -37.38
N VAL A 386 -17.63 1.05 -37.25
CA VAL A 386 -17.40 -0.09 -38.13
C VAL A 386 -18.47 -0.47 -39.15
N ASN A 387 -18.21 -0.64 -40.44
CA ASN A 387 -19.10 -1.47 -41.28
C ASN A 387 -18.46 -2.84 -41.52
N ILE A 388 -19.23 -3.90 -41.32
CA ILE A 388 -18.72 -5.27 -41.26
C ILE A 388 -19.50 -6.20 -42.19
N SER A 389 -18.76 -7.03 -42.90
CA SER A 389 -19.30 -8.15 -43.65
C SER A 389 -18.48 -9.42 -43.38
N THR A 390 -19.16 -10.48 -43.02
CA THR A 390 -18.66 -11.85 -42.88
C THR A 390 -18.72 -12.63 -44.20
N GLN A 391 -19.26 -12.02 -45.27
CA GLN A 391 -19.26 -12.59 -46.61
C GLN A 391 -17.83 -12.92 -47.04
N GLN A 392 -17.66 -14.12 -47.58
CA GLN A 392 -16.39 -14.61 -48.10
C GLN A 392 -16.43 -14.64 -49.63
N GLY A 393 -15.26 -14.44 -50.24
CA GLY A 393 -15.03 -14.51 -51.67
C GLY A 393 -13.91 -13.56 -52.10
N GLU A 394 -13.18 -13.93 -53.14
CA GLU A 394 -12.08 -13.12 -53.68
C GLU A 394 -12.55 -11.71 -54.09
N ASN A 395 -13.74 -11.61 -54.68
CA ASN A 395 -14.31 -10.34 -55.10
C ASN A 395 -14.72 -9.45 -53.91
N PHE A 396 -15.19 -10.02 -52.79
CA PHE A 396 -15.41 -9.24 -51.57
C PHE A 396 -14.09 -8.70 -50.99
N THR A 397 -13.06 -9.54 -50.92
CA THR A 397 -11.72 -9.12 -50.48
C THR A 397 -11.17 -7.99 -51.37
N LYS A 398 -11.30 -8.11 -52.70
CA LYS A 398 -10.87 -7.06 -53.64
C LYS A 398 -11.71 -5.78 -53.50
N PHE A 399 -13.02 -5.91 -53.32
CA PHE A 399 -13.92 -4.77 -53.07
C PHE A 399 -13.49 -3.98 -51.84
N ALA A 400 -13.25 -4.66 -50.71
CA ALA A 400 -12.75 -4.02 -49.50
C ALA A 400 -11.34 -3.43 -49.68
N ALA A 401 -10.42 -4.17 -50.31
CA ALA A 401 -9.05 -3.70 -50.56
C ALA A 401 -8.98 -2.44 -51.44
N MET A 402 -9.98 -2.25 -52.32
CA MET A 402 -10.11 -1.02 -53.12
C MET A 402 -10.68 0.16 -52.32
N GLY A 403 -11.14 -0.02 -51.08
CA GLY A 403 -11.81 1.02 -50.30
C GLY A 403 -13.34 0.96 -50.40
N GLY A 404 -13.89 -0.15 -50.92
CA GLY A 404 -15.31 -0.35 -51.02
C GLY A 404 -15.99 -0.44 -49.65
N ASN A 405 -17.19 0.11 -49.54
CA ASN A 405 -17.98 0.12 -48.31
C ASN A 405 -19.49 0.06 -48.61
N VAL A 406 -20.28 -0.38 -47.65
CA VAL A 406 -21.72 -0.59 -47.78
C VAL A 406 -22.40 -0.18 -46.47
N SER A 407 -23.58 0.45 -46.55
CA SER A 407 -24.33 0.85 -45.36
C SER A 407 -24.72 -0.32 -44.47
N ASP A 408 -24.83 -0.04 -43.17
CA ASP A 408 -25.18 -1.02 -42.14
C ASP A 408 -26.50 -1.75 -42.41
N ASN A 409 -27.58 -1.04 -42.76
CA ASN A 409 -28.87 -1.67 -43.05
C ASN A 409 -28.78 -2.72 -44.17
N ILE A 410 -28.07 -2.45 -45.26
CA ILE A 410 -27.84 -3.42 -46.35
C ILE A 410 -27.08 -4.64 -45.82
N LEU A 411 -26.04 -4.42 -45.03
CA LEU A 411 -25.23 -5.49 -44.44
C LEU A 411 -26.03 -6.34 -43.44
N ALA A 412 -26.90 -5.70 -42.66
CA ALA A 412 -27.82 -6.34 -41.72
C ALA A 412 -29.03 -7.01 -42.41
N GLY A 413 -29.20 -6.84 -43.73
CA GLY A 413 -30.33 -7.39 -44.49
C GLY A 413 -31.64 -6.61 -44.30
N GLN A 414 -31.57 -5.39 -43.81
CA GLN A 414 -32.68 -4.45 -43.62
C GLN A 414 -32.83 -3.59 -44.88
N PHE A 415 -33.94 -3.80 -45.61
CA PHE A 415 -34.25 -3.15 -46.89
C PHE A 415 -35.49 -2.25 -46.79
N ASP A 416 -35.67 -1.61 -45.64
CA ASP A 416 -36.68 -0.60 -45.34
C ASP A 416 -36.25 0.80 -45.81
N PHE A 417 -35.62 0.87 -46.99
CA PHE A 417 -35.19 2.10 -47.63
C PHE A 417 -35.60 2.15 -49.11
N ASP A 418 -36.05 3.31 -49.56
CA ASP A 418 -36.49 3.53 -50.95
C ASP A 418 -35.37 4.06 -51.85
N ILE A 419 -34.20 4.40 -51.27
CA ILE A 419 -33.11 5.07 -51.97
C ILE A 419 -31.78 4.37 -51.74
N LEU A 420 -31.08 4.05 -52.82
CA LEU A 420 -29.70 3.63 -52.82
C LEU A 420 -28.80 4.71 -53.41
N VAL A 421 -27.89 5.22 -52.58
CA VAL A 421 -26.83 6.12 -52.99
C VAL A 421 -25.61 5.29 -53.37
N VAL A 422 -25.13 5.41 -54.61
CA VAL A 422 -23.96 4.67 -55.09
C VAL A 422 -22.87 5.64 -55.46
N SER A 423 -21.65 5.46 -54.95
CA SER A 423 -20.48 6.23 -55.35
C SER A 423 -19.47 5.31 -56.01
N LEU A 424 -19.37 5.36 -57.33
CA LEU A 424 -18.54 4.42 -58.11
C LEU A 424 -17.24 5.01 -58.64
N ILE A 425 -16.91 6.26 -58.31
CA ILE A 425 -15.76 6.99 -58.85
C ILE A 425 -14.75 7.21 -57.74
N SER A 426 -13.47 6.93 -58.01
CA SER A 426 -12.39 7.21 -57.06
C SER A 426 -12.15 8.71 -56.95
N GLN A 427 -11.97 9.15 -55.70
CA GLN A 427 -11.59 10.52 -55.35
C GLN A 427 -10.20 10.50 -54.68
N ASN A 428 -9.56 11.67 -54.55
CA ASN A 428 -8.28 11.79 -53.84
C ASN A 428 -8.43 11.68 -52.30
N PHE A 429 -9.65 11.43 -51.81
CA PHE A 429 -10.02 11.27 -50.41
C PHE A 429 -11.10 10.18 -50.31
N SER A 430 -11.26 9.60 -49.12
CA SER A 430 -12.33 8.62 -48.88
C SER A 430 -13.66 9.32 -48.62
N LEU A 431 -14.70 8.89 -49.33
CA LEU A 431 -16.08 9.35 -49.13
C LEU A 431 -16.79 8.62 -47.99
N PHE A 432 -16.21 7.53 -47.47
CA PHE A 432 -16.85 6.69 -46.47
C PHE A 432 -17.26 7.46 -45.20
N PRO A 433 -16.38 8.23 -44.54
CA PRO A 433 -16.79 8.97 -43.34
C PRO A 433 -17.94 9.95 -43.58
N THR A 434 -17.97 10.60 -44.75
CA THR A 434 -19.01 11.57 -45.11
C THR A 434 -20.35 10.88 -45.39
N LEU A 435 -20.36 9.80 -46.16
CA LEU A 435 -21.60 9.06 -46.46
C LEU A 435 -22.11 8.28 -45.25
N ASP A 436 -21.24 7.76 -44.40
CA ASP A 436 -21.66 7.06 -43.19
C ASP A 436 -22.26 8.00 -42.15
N ARG A 437 -21.69 9.21 -42.02
CA ARG A 437 -22.30 10.28 -41.22
C ARG A 437 -23.66 10.68 -41.78
N LEU A 438 -23.75 10.94 -43.09
CA LEU A 438 -25.00 11.24 -43.79
C LEU A 438 -26.08 10.17 -43.56
N TYR A 439 -25.73 8.91 -43.73
CA TYR A 439 -26.61 7.78 -43.43
C TYR A 439 -27.10 7.80 -41.98
N SER A 440 -26.19 8.01 -41.04
CA SER A 440 -26.50 8.04 -39.60
C SER A 440 -27.43 9.19 -39.23
N ASP A 441 -27.17 10.39 -39.76
CA ASP A 441 -27.94 11.60 -39.46
C ASP A 441 -29.35 11.51 -40.06
N ILE A 442 -29.50 10.95 -41.28
CA ILE A 442 -30.82 10.72 -41.90
C ILE A 442 -31.63 9.67 -41.13
N ALA A 443 -31.01 8.55 -40.75
CA ALA A 443 -31.68 7.48 -40.02
C ALA A 443 -32.25 7.92 -38.67
N GLN A 444 -31.72 8.99 -38.08
CA GLN A 444 -32.20 9.56 -36.81
C GLN A 444 -33.38 10.52 -36.96
N GLN A 445 -33.63 11.08 -38.15
CA GLN A 445 -34.52 12.25 -38.27
C GLN A 445 -36.00 11.92 -38.47
N ASP A 446 -36.42 10.85 -39.17
CA ASP A 446 -37.85 10.68 -39.53
C ASP A 446 -38.25 9.24 -39.95
N GLU A 447 -37.65 8.17 -39.39
CA GLU A 447 -37.78 6.76 -39.88
C GLU A 447 -37.34 6.54 -41.34
N LYS A 448 -36.95 7.61 -42.04
CA LYS A 448 -36.36 7.61 -43.36
C LYS A 448 -35.03 6.88 -43.33
N GLN A 449 -34.87 5.90 -44.22
CA GLN A 449 -33.61 5.23 -44.41
C GLN A 449 -33.13 5.38 -45.85
N ILE A 450 -31.81 5.45 -45.99
CA ILE A 450 -31.11 5.30 -47.26
C ILE A 450 -30.18 4.10 -47.16
N GLY A 451 -29.92 3.43 -48.27
CA GLY A 451 -28.78 2.55 -48.43
C GLY A 451 -27.65 3.30 -49.11
N TYR A 452 -26.39 2.92 -48.84
CA TYR A 452 -25.27 3.38 -49.67
C TYR A 452 -24.29 2.28 -50.02
N VAL A 453 -23.64 2.44 -51.17
CA VAL A 453 -22.49 1.64 -51.61
C VAL A 453 -21.41 2.57 -52.14
N ILE A 454 -20.19 2.38 -51.65
CA ILE A 454 -18.99 3.04 -52.15
C ILE A 454 -18.14 1.98 -52.83
N PHE A 455 -17.67 2.28 -54.03
CA PHE A 455 -16.66 1.50 -54.73
C PHE A 455 -15.79 2.46 -55.55
N PRO A 456 -14.63 2.88 -55.02
CA PRO A 456 -13.83 3.93 -55.65
C PRO A 456 -13.06 3.36 -56.85
N SER A 457 -13.73 3.24 -57.99
CA SER A 457 -13.14 2.76 -59.24
C SER A 457 -11.98 3.68 -59.67
N LYS A 458 -10.82 3.08 -59.92
CA LYS A 458 -9.64 3.83 -60.39
C LYS A 458 -9.61 3.98 -61.91
N GLU A 459 -10.22 3.04 -62.62
CA GLU A 459 -10.12 2.93 -64.09
C GLU A 459 -11.49 2.95 -64.78
N SER A 460 -12.47 3.67 -64.21
CA SER A 460 -13.81 3.83 -64.80
C SER A 460 -14.53 2.49 -65.07
N LEU A 461 -14.46 1.58 -64.11
CA LEU A 461 -15.08 0.25 -64.10
C LEU A 461 -14.60 -0.59 -65.30
N ASN A 462 -13.30 -0.86 -65.32
CA ASN A 462 -12.66 -1.71 -66.34
C ASN A 462 -13.17 -3.18 -66.27
N GLN A 463 -12.62 -4.06 -67.12
CA GLN A 463 -13.03 -5.47 -67.17
C GLN A 463 -12.72 -6.26 -65.88
N GLU A 464 -11.81 -5.79 -65.02
CA GLU A 464 -11.46 -6.43 -63.75
C GLU A 464 -12.33 -5.96 -62.58
N GLU A 465 -12.64 -4.66 -62.53
CA GLU A 465 -13.46 -4.03 -61.50
C GLU A 465 -14.94 -4.37 -61.63
N LEU A 466 -15.44 -4.54 -62.87
CA LEU A 466 -16.85 -4.80 -63.11
C LEU A 466 -17.35 -6.14 -62.52
N PRO A 467 -16.65 -7.27 -62.66
CA PRO A 467 -17.00 -8.51 -61.98
C PRO A 467 -17.06 -8.37 -60.45
N ILE A 468 -16.12 -7.62 -59.86
CA ILE A 468 -16.04 -7.37 -58.42
C ILE A 468 -17.30 -6.65 -57.95
N LEU A 469 -17.60 -5.49 -58.54
CA LEU A 469 -18.77 -4.68 -58.20
C LEU A 469 -20.09 -5.44 -58.46
N SER A 470 -20.17 -6.14 -59.59
CA SER A 470 -21.35 -6.92 -59.99
C SER A 470 -21.65 -8.03 -59.00
N GLU A 471 -20.65 -8.79 -58.55
CA GLU A 471 -20.86 -9.85 -57.56
C GLU A 471 -21.33 -9.27 -56.21
N VAL A 472 -20.65 -8.24 -55.70
CA VAL A 472 -20.99 -7.62 -54.41
C VAL A 472 -22.40 -7.05 -54.43
N LEU A 473 -22.75 -6.25 -55.44
CA LEU A 473 -24.08 -5.66 -55.56
C LEU A 473 -25.18 -6.71 -55.75
N LYS A 474 -24.94 -7.77 -56.54
CA LYS A 474 -25.94 -8.84 -56.72
C LYS A 474 -26.18 -9.62 -55.44
N ARG A 475 -25.12 -9.95 -54.71
CA ARG A 475 -25.19 -10.76 -53.50
C ARG A 475 -25.80 -10.00 -52.33
N LEU A 476 -25.44 -8.73 -52.17
CA LEU A 476 -25.95 -7.90 -51.08
C LEU A 476 -27.33 -7.32 -51.39
N ILE A 477 -27.56 -6.83 -52.62
CA ILE A 477 -28.71 -5.95 -52.92
C ILE A 477 -29.61 -6.51 -54.03
N ALA A 478 -29.08 -6.73 -55.24
CA ALA A 478 -29.93 -6.93 -56.43
C ALA A 478 -30.74 -8.23 -56.45
N SER A 479 -30.34 -9.23 -55.66
CA SER A 479 -31.08 -10.49 -55.50
C SER A 479 -32.24 -10.40 -54.50
N LYS A 480 -32.43 -9.26 -53.82
CA LYS A 480 -33.47 -9.05 -52.81
C LYS A 480 -34.76 -8.57 -53.45
N THR A 481 -35.90 -9.13 -53.03
CA THR A 481 -37.22 -8.83 -53.63
C THR A 481 -37.62 -7.37 -53.50
N GLN A 482 -37.20 -6.70 -52.42
CA GLN A 482 -37.45 -5.28 -52.15
C GLN A 482 -36.67 -4.34 -53.09
N ALA A 483 -35.60 -4.82 -53.74
CA ALA A 483 -34.76 -3.97 -54.60
C ALA A 483 -35.52 -3.42 -55.83
N ILE A 484 -36.64 -4.03 -56.22
CA ILE A 484 -37.39 -3.71 -57.46
C ILE A 484 -37.98 -2.28 -57.44
N GLN A 485 -38.26 -1.69 -56.28
CA GLN A 485 -38.92 -0.38 -56.16
C GLN A 485 -37.98 0.79 -55.81
N MET A 486 -36.70 0.50 -55.60
CA MET A 486 -35.72 1.44 -55.07
C MET A 486 -35.25 2.46 -56.12
N LYS A 487 -35.08 3.73 -55.74
CA LYS A 487 -34.44 4.75 -56.58
C LYS A 487 -32.93 4.70 -56.38
N ILE A 488 -32.19 4.65 -57.48
CA ILE A 488 -30.73 4.63 -57.44
C ILE A 488 -30.21 6.01 -57.83
N TYR A 489 -29.46 6.65 -56.93
CA TYR A 489 -28.69 7.86 -57.23
C TYR A 489 -27.21 7.52 -57.27
N ASN A 490 -26.59 7.65 -58.44
CA ASN A 490 -25.15 7.54 -58.57
C ASN A 490 -24.53 8.92 -58.34
N ILE A 491 -23.73 9.04 -57.28
CA ILE A 491 -23.13 10.30 -56.87
C ILE A 491 -21.68 10.40 -57.33
N ASP A 492 -21.28 11.62 -57.67
CA ASP A 492 -19.88 11.96 -57.98
C ASP A 492 -19.54 13.32 -57.37
N PHE A 493 -18.26 13.59 -57.21
CA PHE A 493 -17.77 14.87 -56.72
C PHE A 493 -16.77 15.51 -57.68
N ILE A 494 -16.95 16.80 -57.93
CA ILE A 494 -16.07 17.64 -58.77
C ILE A 494 -15.41 18.74 -57.94
N PRO A 495 -14.27 19.30 -58.42
CA PRO A 495 -13.60 20.40 -57.74
C PRO A 495 -14.49 21.62 -57.44
N TYR A 496 -14.04 22.45 -56.50
CA TYR A 496 -14.72 23.68 -56.08
C TYR A 496 -15.06 24.60 -57.25
N LEU A 497 -16.29 25.12 -57.25
CA LEU A 497 -16.83 26.05 -58.25
C LEU A 497 -17.16 27.43 -57.65
N GLY A 498 -16.86 27.66 -56.38
CA GLY A 498 -17.08 28.91 -55.64
C GLY A 498 -18.42 28.97 -54.90
N LYS A 499 -19.36 28.07 -55.21
CA LYS A 499 -20.66 27.90 -54.54
C LYS A 499 -21.09 26.43 -54.63
N PRO A 500 -21.78 25.85 -53.62
CA PRO A 500 -22.34 24.51 -53.72
C PRO A 500 -23.14 24.36 -55.01
N THR A 501 -22.70 23.44 -55.87
CA THR A 501 -23.28 23.22 -57.19
C THR A 501 -23.61 21.75 -57.35
N LEU A 502 -24.87 21.46 -57.67
CA LEU A 502 -25.38 20.13 -57.99
C LEU A 502 -25.71 20.08 -59.48
N ILE A 503 -25.15 19.11 -60.20
CA ILE A 503 -25.50 18.80 -61.58
C ILE A 503 -26.29 17.48 -61.58
N ILE A 504 -27.54 17.54 -62.03
CA ILE A 504 -28.43 16.40 -62.18
C ILE A 504 -28.28 15.86 -63.59
N GLY A 505 -27.72 14.66 -63.71
CA GLY A 505 -27.61 13.91 -64.96
C GLY A 505 -28.75 12.92 -65.11
N ALA A 506 -29.82 13.32 -65.81
CA ALA A 506 -30.98 12.49 -66.06
C ALA A 506 -31.76 12.99 -67.30
N GLU A 507 -32.59 12.11 -67.86
CA GLU A 507 -33.64 12.48 -68.83
C GLU A 507 -34.49 13.64 -68.29
N GLU A 508 -34.88 14.56 -69.17
CA GLU A 508 -35.64 15.76 -68.80
C GLU A 508 -36.92 15.44 -68.02
N SER A 509 -37.63 14.38 -68.42
CA SER A 509 -38.87 13.91 -67.78
C SER A 509 -38.72 13.56 -66.29
N ARG A 510 -37.50 13.26 -65.84
CA ARG A 510 -37.18 12.86 -64.47
C ARG A 510 -36.30 13.88 -63.75
N GLY A 511 -35.39 14.50 -64.49
CA GLY A 511 -34.46 15.49 -63.96
C GLY A 511 -35.11 16.83 -63.67
N LEU A 512 -36.06 17.29 -64.50
CA LEU A 512 -36.70 18.59 -64.30
C LEU A 512 -37.58 18.64 -63.03
N PRO A 513 -38.45 17.64 -62.74
CA PRO A 513 -39.20 17.62 -61.47
C PRO A 513 -38.28 17.59 -60.25
N LEU A 514 -37.15 16.87 -60.33
CA LEU A 514 -36.18 16.78 -59.25
C LEU A 514 -35.46 18.11 -59.04
N LYS A 515 -35.02 18.76 -60.11
CA LYS A 515 -34.41 20.09 -60.10
C LYS A 515 -35.35 21.09 -59.42
N GLU A 516 -36.61 21.17 -59.85
CA GLU A 516 -37.59 22.10 -59.28
C GLU A 516 -37.84 21.83 -57.79
N LYS A 517 -37.91 20.55 -57.37
CA LYS A 517 -38.06 20.18 -55.95
C LYS A 517 -36.90 20.70 -55.11
N LEU A 518 -35.68 20.51 -55.60
CA LEU A 518 -34.46 20.90 -54.88
C LEU A 518 -34.25 22.42 -54.90
N GLU A 519 -34.48 23.11 -56.02
CA GLU A 519 -34.34 24.57 -56.13
C GLU A 519 -35.29 25.35 -55.21
N ARG A 520 -36.51 24.84 -55.00
CA ARG A 520 -37.48 25.44 -54.05
C ARG A 520 -36.99 25.39 -52.60
N SER A 521 -36.18 24.39 -52.27
CA SER A 521 -35.77 24.09 -50.90
C SER A 521 -34.33 24.53 -50.59
N LEU A 522 -33.47 24.63 -51.60
CA LEU A 522 -32.02 24.87 -51.48
C LEU A 522 -31.61 26.15 -52.24
N SER A 523 -32.06 27.31 -51.75
CA SER A 523 -31.78 28.61 -52.39
C SER A 523 -30.27 29.00 -52.43
N SER A 524 -29.48 28.42 -51.53
CA SER A 524 -28.03 28.58 -51.41
C SER A 524 -27.22 27.69 -52.38
N VAL A 525 -27.86 26.81 -53.15
CA VAL A 525 -27.22 25.85 -54.05
C VAL A 525 -27.50 26.20 -55.51
N ASN A 526 -26.49 26.07 -56.38
CA ASN A 526 -26.69 26.14 -57.82
C ASN A 526 -27.09 24.75 -58.34
N ILE A 527 -28.29 24.60 -58.90
CA ILE A 527 -28.78 23.30 -59.37
C ILE A 527 -28.94 23.34 -60.89
N ASN A 528 -28.20 22.49 -61.59
CA ASN A 528 -28.21 22.40 -63.05
C ASN A 528 -28.76 21.05 -63.49
N LEU A 529 -29.55 21.04 -64.57
CA LEU A 529 -29.97 19.81 -65.25
C LEU A 529 -29.11 19.64 -66.50
N ASN A 530 -28.56 18.45 -66.69
CA ASN A 530 -27.74 18.12 -67.85
C ASN A 530 -28.19 16.77 -68.45
N THR A 531 -28.90 16.83 -69.57
CA THR A 531 -29.41 15.67 -70.30
C THR A 531 -28.35 14.99 -71.17
N ASP A 532 -27.29 15.71 -71.56
CA ASP A 532 -26.41 15.24 -72.63
C ASP A 532 -25.15 14.51 -72.12
N LEU A 533 -24.53 15.02 -71.05
CA LEU A 533 -23.24 14.51 -70.58
C LEU A 533 -23.33 13.17 -69.83
N PHE A 534 -24.50 12.86 -69.27
CA PHE A 534 -24.62 11.82 -68.24
C PHE A 534 -25.70 10.77 -68.51
N GLU A 535 -26.60 10.99 -69.47
CA GLU A 535 -27.74 10.10 -69.70
C GLU A 535 -27.29 8.72 -70.24
N GLY A 536 -26.21 8.65 -71.02
CA GLY A 536 -25.70 7.40 -71.64
C GLY A 536 -24.42 6.81 -71.03
N GLY A 537 -23.98 7.26 -69.85
CA GLY A 537 -22.69 6.87 -69.27
C GLY A 537 -22.53 5.35 -69.04
N LYS A 538 -21.30 4.83 -69.21
CA LYS A 538 -20.98 3.40 -68.97
C LYS A 538 -21.45 2.90 -67.61
N ILE A 539 -21.32 3.74 -66.57
CA ILE A 539 -21.72 3.45 -65.19
C ILE A 539 -23.22 3.16 -65.09
N ILE A 540 -24.08 3.99 -65.70
CA ILE A 540 -25.54 3.74 -65.75
C ILE A 540 -25.81 2.41 -66.44
N GLY A 541 -25.15 2.16 -67.58
CA GLY A 541 -25.28 0.90 -68.31
C GLY A 541 -24.91 -0.33 -67.46
N TYR A 542 -23.88 -0.22 -66.63
CA TYR A 542 -23.48 -1.29 -65.71
C TYR A 542 -24.48 -1.49 -64.57
N LEU A 543 -24.92 -0.42 -63.92
CA LEU A 543 -25.94 -0.48 -62.86
C LEU A 543 -27.24 -1.10 -63.38
N MET A 544 -27.71 -0.68 -64.56
CA MET A 544 -28.91 -1.23 -65.19
C MET A 544 -28.80 -2.74 -65.49
N LYS A 545 -27.60 -3.22 -65.85
CA LYS A 545 -27.34 -4.67 -66.07
C LYS A 545 -27.31 -5.46 -64.76
N ILE A 546 -26.83 -4.87 -63.67
CA ILE A 546 -26.74 -5.52 -62.36
C ILE A 546 -28.14 -5.69 -61.76
N PHE A 547 -29.00 -4.68 -61.89
CA PHE A 547 -30.34 -4.64 -61.32
C PHE A 547 -31.47 -5.08 -62.29
N ASN A 548 -31.12 -5.86 -63.33
CA ASN A 548 -32.05 -6.55 -64.24
C ASN A 548 -33.14 -5.70 -64.93
N GLN A 549 -32.91 -4.42 -65.22
CA GLN A 549 -33.89 -3.49 -65.85
C GLN A 549 -35.24 -3.33 -65.12
N GLN A 550 -35.45 -4.00 -63.98
CA GLN A 550 -36.70 -3.94 -63.20
C GLN A 550 -36.77 -2.71 -62.29
N ILE A 551 -35.65 -2.00 -62.11
CA ILE A 551 -35.54 -0.79 -61.32
C ILE A 551 -35.62 0.45 -62.21
N THR A 552 -36.17 1.54 -61.66
CA THR A 552 -36.11 2.89 -62.25
C THR A 552 -34.67 3.25 -62.65
N ARG A 553 -34.45 3.72 -63.89
CA ARG A 553 -33.11 4.09 -64.41
C ARG A 553 -32.34 4.97 -63.39
N PRO A 554 -31.06 4.70 -63.06
CA PRO A 554 -30.31 5.53 -62.12
C PRO A 554 -30.26 7.00 -62.52
N ILE A 555 -30.23 7.91 -61.54
CA ILE A 555 -30.01 9.35 -61.73
C ILE A 555 -28.57 9.68 -61.29
N ASN A 556 -27.81 10.37 -62.12
CA ASN A 556 -26.48 10.85 -61.72
C ASN A 556 -26.60 12.18 -60.98
N LEU A 557 -25.94 12.32 -59.85
CA LEU A 557 -25.86 13.56 -59.07
C LEU A 557 -24.39 13.93 -58.88
N VAL A 558 -23.94 14.99 -59.53
CA VAL A 558 -22.56 15.46 -59.43
C VAL A 558 -22.51 16.68 -58.52
N PHE A 559 -21.88 16.52 -57.36
CA PHE A 559 -21.75 17.55 -56.35
C PHE A 559 -20.39 18.24 -56.47
N SER A 560 -20.32 19.54 -56.29
CA SER A 560 -19.03 20.20 -56.11
C SER A 560 -18.48 19.97 -54.69
N TYR A 561 -17.15 20.03 -54.50
CA TYR A 561 -16.51 19.79 -53.20
C TYR A 561 -16.97 20.74 -52.08
N GLU A 562 -17.63 21.86 -52.39
CA GLU A 562 -18.28 22.71 -51.39
C GLU A 562 -19.26 21.93 -50.51
N PHE A 563 -19.95 20.92 -51.05
CA PHE A 563 -20.87 20.07 -50.28
C PHE A 563 -20.18 19.25 -49.19
N ILE A 564 -18.88 18.97 -49.32
CA ILE A 564 -18.11 18.25 -48.29
C ILE A 564 -17.83 19.17 -47.11
N ASN A 565 -17.52 20.44 -47.37
CA ASN A 565 -17.28 21.44 -46.32
C ASN A 565 -18.58 21.99 -45.73
N GLN A 566 -19.63 22.10 -46.55
CA GLN A 566 -20.96 22.57 -46.17
C GLN A 566 -21.88 21.35 -45.98
N TYR A 567 -21.51 20.51 -45.01
CA TYR A 567 -22.17 19.22 -44.74
C TYR A 567 -23.69 19.32 -44.62
N GLU A 568 -24.20 20.37 -43.98
CA GLU A 568 -25.66 20.60 -43.82
C GLU A 568 -26.38 20.71 -45.17
N GLU A 569 -25.76 21.36 -46.17
CA GLU A 569 -26.36 21.47 -47.51
C GLU A 569 -26.37 20.12 -48.22
N PHE A 570 -25.36 19.28 -47.96
CA PHE A 570 -25.32 17.92 -48.48
C PHE A 570 -26.39 17.04 -47.83
N LEU A 571 -26.51 17.11 -46.49
CA LEU A 571 -27.54 16.44 -45.72
C LEU A 571 -28.95 16.83 -46.20
N ASN A 572 -29.23 18.13 -46.29
CA ASN A 572 -30.52 18.65 -46.74
C ASN A 572 -30.83 18.19 -48.17
N CYS A 573 -29.84 18.24 -49.07
CA CYS A 573 -30.02 17.79 -50.44
C CYS A 573 -30.42 16.32 -50.50
N ILE A 574 -29.73 15.44 -49.79
CA ILE A 574 -30.03 14.00 -49.81
C ILE A 574 -31.34 13.70 -49.08
N ASN A 575 -31.63 14.37 -47.96
CA ASN A 575 -32.90 14.19 -47.24
C ASN A 575 -34.11 14.60 -48.09
N LEU A 576 -33.97 15.58 -48.99
CA LEU A 576 -35.00 15.93 -49.96
C LEU A 576 -35.15 14.92 -51.10
N LEU A 577 -34.20 13.99 -51.30
CA LEU A 577 -34.35 12.90 -52.25
C LEU A 577 -35.27 11.80 -51.69
N VAL A 578 -35.20 11.58 -50.37
CA VAL A 578 -36.03 10.66 -49.57
C VAL A 578 -37.44 11.21 -49.44
#